data_AF-A0A7Y3MRS7-F1
#
_entry.id   AF-A0A7Y3MRS7-F1
#
_cell.length_a   1.000
_cell.length_b   1.000
_cell.length_c   1.000
_cell.angle_alpha   90.00
_cell.angle_beta   90.00
_cell.angle_gamma   90.00
#
_symmetry.space_group_name_H-M   'P 1'
#
loop_
_entity.id
_entity.type
_entity.pdbx_description
1 polymer ?
#
loop_
_entity_poly.entity_id
_entity_poly.type
_entity_poly.pdbx_seq_one_letter_code
_entity_poly.pdbx_strand_id
1 'polypeptide(L)'
;MKKALALLGVTATLAVGTSASAQVVWEDNFDSYETGSAIDGQGGWEPWEGSTLVSTVSDTQARSAPNSIEITGADDLVRQYTDYTTGVYAYTAWQYIPGEGSGAISFILLNNYPAAANPDWSVATTMD
;
A
#
# COMPACT_ATOMS: atom_id res chain seq x y z
N MET A 1 13.49 42.77 63.17
CA MET A 1 14.48 41.95 62.44
C MET A 1 14.04 40.50 62.44
N LYS A 2 14.03 39.85 61.26
CA LYS A 2 13.84 38.42 60.87
C LYS A 2 12.95 38.39 59.61
N LYS A 3 13.49 38.74 58.44
CA LYS A 3 14.10 37.90 57.39
C LYS A 3 13.12 36.91 56.72
N ALA A 4 13.08 37.02 55.39
CA ALA A 4 12.18 36.47 54.39
C ALA A 4 12.09 34.93 54.29
N LEU A 5 11.11 34.43 53.52
CA LEU A 5 11.38 33.55 52.38
C LEU A 5 10.19 33.52 51.40
N ALA A 6 10.40 33.99 50.18
CA ALA A 6 9.47 33.82 49.06
C ALA A 6 9.78 32.49 48.37
N LEU A 7 8.79 31.61 48.25
CA LEU A 7 8.91 30.33 47.57
C LEU A 7 8.53 30.53 46.10
N LEU A 8 9.51 30.56 45.19
CA LEU A 8 9.27 30.42 43.74
C LEU A 8 9.03 28.94 43.46
N GLY A 9 7.78 28.57 43.16
CA GLY A 9 7.46 27.27 42.59
C GLY A 9 7.86 27.23 41.11
N VAL A 10 8.91 26.49 40.77
CA VAL A 10 9.25 26.18 39.38
C VAL A 10 8.38 24.99 38.96
N THR A 11 7.40 25.23 38.10
CA THR A 11 6.68 24.17 37.39
C THR A 11 7.50 23.73 36.19
N ALA A 12 8.02 22.50 36.23
CA ALA A 12 8.62 21.84 35.08
C ALA A 12 7.49 21.28 34.19
N THR A 13 7.24 21.90 33.04
CA THR A 13 6.36 21.37 32.01
C THR A 13 7.08 20.22 31.32
N LEU A 14 6.61 18.99 31.53
CA LEU A 14 7.10 17.82 30.82
C LEU A 14 6.61 17.89 29.36
N ALA A 15 7.51 18.23 28.43
CA ALA A 15 7.21 18.13 27.01
C ALA A 15 7.13 16.63 26.65
N VAL A 16 5.91 16.10 26.58
CA VAL A 16 5.67 14.77 26.00
C VAL A 16 5.93 14.92 24.51
N GLY A 17 7.10 14.46 24.06
CA GLY A 17 7.42 14.37 22.64
C GLY A 17 6.43 13.41 21.99
N THR A 18 5.52 13.93 21.17
CA THR A 18 4.68 13.09 20.31
C THR A 18 5.60 12.43 19.28
N SER A 19 5.89 11.14 19.46
CA SER A 19 6.46 10.36 18.37
C SER A 19 5.46 10.39 17.23
N ALA A 20 5.86 10.91 16.07
CA ALA A 20 5.03 10.83 14.88
C ALA A 20 4.85 9.34 14.54
N SER A 21 3.66 8.80 14.80
CA SER A 21 3.29 7.49 14.28
C SER A 21 3.16 7.62 12.77
N ALA A 22 3.79 6.72 12.01
CA ALA A 22 3.51 6.61 10.59
C ALA A 22 2.00 6.35 10.42
N GLN A 23 1.29 7.29 9.81
CA GLN A 23 -0.13 7.16 9.54
C GLN A 23 -0.31 6.25 8.32
N VAL A 24 -1.14 5.21 8.45
CA VAL A 24 -1.65 4.50 7.28
C VAL A 24 -2.60 5.45 6.57
N VAL A 25 -2.15 5.97 5.43
CA VAL A 25 -2.91 6.91 4.59
C VAL A 25 -3.81 6.18 3.60
N TRP A 26 -3.45 4.94 3.27
CA TRP A 26 -4.24 4.04 2.45
C TRP A 26 -3.86 2.59 2.72
N GLU A 27 -4.84 1.70 2.64
CA GLU A 27 -4.67 0.25 2.61
C GLU A 27 -5.82 -0.40 1.85
N ASP A 28 -5.56 -1.60 1.32
CA ASP A 28 -6.59 -2.51 0.84
C ASP A 28 -6.09 -3.94 1.14
N ASN A 29 -6.89 -4.67 1.93
CA ASN A 29 -6.62 -6.07 2.28
C ASN A 29 -7.52 -7.05 1.52
N PHE A 30 -8.36 -6.54 0.61
CA PHE A 30 -9.31 -7.28 -0.23
C PHE A 30 -10.47 -7.99 0.50
N ASP A 31 -10.53 -7.92 1.82
CA ASP A 31 -11.51 -8.66 2.63
C ASP A 31 -12.94 -8.12 2.51
N SER A 32 -13.12 -6.90 1.99
CA SER A 32 -14.44 -6.29 1.79
C SER A 32 -15.11 -6.66 0.47
N TYR A 33 -14.37 -7.25 -0.48
CA TYR A 33 -14.92 -7.61 -1.79
C TYR A 33 -15.54 -9.01 -1.77
N GLU A 34 -16.48 -9.25 -2.69
CA GLU A 34 -17.10 -10.57 -2.85
C GLU A 34 -16.10 -11.56 -3.44
N THR A 35 -15.90 -12.70 -2.76
CA THR A 35 -15.05 -13.79 -3.25
C THR A 35 -15.53 -14.30 -4.60
N GLY A 36 -14.61 -14.50 -5.54
CA GLY A 36 -14.89 -14.90 -6.92
C GLY A 36 -15.31 -13.76 -7.85
N SER A 37 -15.42 -12.51 -7.35
CA SER A 37 -15.68 -11.35 -8.20
C SER A 37 -14.41 -10.84 -8.89
N ALA A 38 -14.58 -10.22 -10.06
CA ALA A 38 -13.52 -9.47 -10.73
C ALA A 38 -13.20 -8.20 -9.92
N ILE A 39 -11.92 -7.91 -9.63
CA ILE A 39 -11.56 -6.68 -8.91
C ILE A 39 -11.55 -5.44 -9.82
N ASP A 40 -11.46 -5.64 -11.13
CA ASP A 40 -11.37 -4.58 -12.12
C ASP A 40 -12.56 -3.60 -12.00
N GLY A 41 -12.25 -2.32 -11.83
CA GLY A 41 -13.25 -1.26 -11.62
C GLY A 41 -13.75 -1.12 -10.18
N GLN A 42 -13.27 -1.94 -9.23
CA GLN A 42 -13.59 -1.84 -7.80
C GLN A 42 -12.44 -1.25 -7.01
N GLY A 43 -12.72 -0.46 -5.97
CA GLY A 43 -11.68 0.03 -5.05
C GLY A 43 -10.63 0.98 -5.65
N GLY A 44 -10.77 1.36 -6.92
CA GLY A 44 -9.75 2.07 -7.69
C GLY A 44 -8.74 1.17 -8.40
N TRP A 45 -8.99 -0.14 -8.45
CA TRP A 45 -8.24 -1.11 -9.23
C TRP A 45 -8.73 -1.16 -10.68
N GLU A 46 -7.82 -1.32 -11.63
CA GLU A 46 -8.11 -1.42 -13.05
C GLU A 46 -7.08 -2.30 -13.77
N PRO A 47 -7.44 -2.89 -14.92
CA PRO A 47 -6.48 -3.64 -15.72
C PRO A 47 -5.45 -2.69 -16.36
N TRP A 48 -4.22 -3.18 -16.51
CA TRP A 48 -3.15 -2.45 -17.19
C TRP A 48 -3.57 -2.00 -18.60
N GLU A 49 -3.56 -0.70 -18.82
CA GLU A 49 -3.87 -0.03 -20.09
C GLU A 49 -5.16 -0.50 -20.78
N GLY A 50 -6.16 -0.90 -19.98
CA GLY A 50 -7.44 -1.39 -20.51
C GLY A 50 -7.36 -2.81 -21.09
N SER A 51 -6.39 -3.62 -20.65
CA SER A 51 -6.35 -5.05 -20.89
C SER A 51 -7.70 -5.73 -20.59
N THR A 52 -7.98 -6.82 -21.28
CA THR A 52 -9.18 -7.65 -21.05
C THR A 52 -8.93 -8.83 -20.13
N LEU A 53 -7.70 -8.99 -19.64
CA LEU A 53 -7.39 -9.95 -18.59
C LEU A 53 -7.99 -9.45 -17.27
N VAL A 54 -8.35 -10.40 -16.40
CA VAL A 54 -9.15 -10.11 -15.21
C VAL A 54 -8.51 -10.73 -13.99
N SER A 55 -8.22 -9.90 -13.01
CA SER A 55 -7.79 -10.32 -11.68
C SER A 55 -9.01 -10.62 -10.80
N THR A 56 -8.92 -11.68 -10.00
CA THR A 56 -10.07 -12.21 -9.25
C THR A 56 -9.82 -12.16 -7.75
N VAL A 57 -10.83 -11.72 -7.00
CA VAL A 57 -10.82 -11.81 -5.53
C VAL A 57 -10.92 -13.29 -5.14
N SER A 58 -9.93 -13.81 -4.42
CA SER A 58 -9.81 -15.24 -4.12
C SER A 58 -9.63 -15.49 -2.63
N ASP A 59 -10.23 -16.57 -2.13
CA ASP A 59 -10.06 -17.08 -0.77
C ASP A 59 -9.06 -18.25 -0.70
N THR A 60 -8.41 -18.60 -1.83
CA THR A 60 -7.48 -19.73 -1.92
C THR A 60 -6.19 -19.48 -1.13
N GLN A 61 -5.69 -18.26 -1.15
CA GLN A 61 -4.57 -17.79 -0.34
C GLN A 61 -4.94 -16.42 0.22
N ALA A 62 -4.60 -16.16 1.48
CA ALA A 62 -4.94 -14.89 2.09
C ALA A 62 -3.97 -14.55 3.23
N ARG A 63 -3.45 -13.32 3.23
CA ARG A 63 -2.63 -12.80 4.34
C ARG A 63 -3.50 -12.25 5.47
N SER A 64 -4.64 -11.68 5.11
CA SER A 64 -5.78 -11.37 5.98
C SER A 64 -6.96 -12.19 5.49
N ALA A 65 -7.89 -12.57 6.36
CA ALA A 65 -9.04 -13.40 5.97
C ALA A 65 -10.28 -12.53 5.72
N PRO A 66 -11.10 -12.85 4.69
CA PRO A 66 -11.03 -14.08 3.91
C PRO A 66 -10.20 -14.03 2.61
N ASN A 67 -9.85 -12.86 2.08
CA ASN A 67 -9.49 -12.75 0.66
C ASN A 67 -8.07 -12.22 0.43
N SER A 68 -7.55 -12.53 -0.76
CA SER A 68 -6.52 -11.75 -1.45
C SER A 68 -6.93 -11.51 -2.89
N ILE A 69 -6.05 -10.85 -3.65
CA ILE A 69 -6.17 -10.82 -5.10
C ILE A 69 -5.36 -11.95 -5.73
N GLU A 70 -5.98 -12.69 -6.65
CA GLU A 70 -5.34 -13.67 -7.51
C GLU A 70 -5.15 -13.08 -8.91
N ILE A 71 -3.90 -13.09 -9.36
CA ILE A 71 -3.48 -12.66 -10.68
C ILE A 71 -2.86 -13.87 -11.37
N THR A 72 -3.31 -14.18 -12.59
CA THR A 72 -2.86 -15.37 -13.34
C THR A 72 -2.43 -15.00 -14.75
N GLY A 73 -1.59 -15.85 -15.34
CA GLY A 73 -1.12 -15.65 -16.71
C GLY A 73 -0.27 -14.37 -16.85
N ALA A 74 -0.60 -13.57 -17.86
CA ALA A 74 0.09 -12.30 -18.16
C ALA A 74 -0.73 -11.08 -17.74
N ASP A 75 -1.60 -11.25 -16.73
CA ASP A 75 -2.43 -10.15 -16.23
C ASP A 75 -1.64 -9.19 -15.34
N ASP A 76 -1.99 -7.91 -15.40
CA ASP A 76 -1.38 -6.82 -14.66
C ASP A 76 -2.48 -5.94 -14.08
N LEU A 77 -2.54 -5.88 -12.76
CA LEU A 77 -3.53 -5.09 -12.03
C LEU A 77 -2.92 -3.78 -11.51
N VAL A 78 -3.57 -2.67 -11.82
CA VAL A 78 -3.09 -1.33 -11.51
C VAL A 78 -4.00 -0.65 -10.52
N ARG A 79 -3.40 0.10 -9.59
CA ARG A 79 -4.13 1.06 -8.77
C ARG A 79 -3.45 2.41 -8.78
N GLN A 80 -4.22 3.41 -9.21
CA GLN A 80 -3.75 4.79 -9.25
C GLN A 80 -3.95 5.47 -7.89
N TYR A 81 -3.02 6.36 -7.57
CA TYR A 81 -3.02 7.16 -6.35
C TYR A 81 -3.19 8.63 -6.71
N THR A 82 -4.30 9.24 -6.29
CA THR A 82 -4.47 10.70 -6.37
C THR A 82 -3.97 11.36 -5.09
N ASP A 83 -3.49 12.59 -5.19
CA ASP A 83 -3.11 13.45 -4.05
C ASP A 83 -1.75 13.16 -3.37
N TYR A 84 -1.05 12.07 -3.74
CA TYR A 84 0.29 11.73 -3.23
C TYR A 84 1.41 12.38 -4.08
N THR A 85 1.46 13.71 -4.11
CA THR A 85 2.34 14.46 -5.03
C THR A 85 3.68 14.93 -4.44
N THR A 86 3.81 14.94 -3.12
CA THR A 86 5.04 15.35 -2.40
C THR A 86 5.21 14.54 -1.12
N GLY A 87 6.45 14.45 -0.62
CA GLY A 87 6.77 13.77 0.64
C GLY A 87 7.51 12.44 0.46
N VAL A 88 7.60 11.67 1.54
CA VAL A 88 8.19 10.32 1.56
C VAL A 88 7.12 9.35 2.03
N TYR A 89 6.86 8.32 1.23
CA TYR A 89 5.85 7.30 1.51
C TYR A 89 6.52 5.93 1.65
N ALA A 90 6.05 5.16 2.62
CA ALA A 90 6.37 3.75 2.73
C ALA A 90 5.24 2.94 2.09
N TYR A 91 5.59 2.03 1.19
CA TYR A 91 4.64 1.12 0.57
C TYR A 91 4.97 -0.32 0.99
N THR A 92 3.96 -1.10 1.34
CA THR A 92 4.12 -2.51 1.69
C THR A 92 3.11 -3.33 0.91
N ALA A 93 3.61 -4.30 0.15
CA ALA A 93 2.79 -5.30 -0.54
C ALA A 93 3.19 -6.69 -0.04
N TRP A 94 2.20 -7.56 0.14
CA TRP A 94 2.41 -8.97 0.48
C TRP A 94 2.02 -9.80 -0.73
N GLN A 95 3.00 -10.48 -1.32
CA GLN A 95 2.78 -11.34 -2.47
C GLN A 95 3.05 -12.79 -2.07
N TYR A 96 2.09 -13.65 -2.36
CA TYR A 96 2.30 -15.10 -2.35
C TYR A 96 2.74 -15.52 -3.75
N ILE A 97 3.87 -16.21 -3.84
CA ILE A 97 4.38 -16.77 -5.09
C ILE A 97 4.19 -18.29 -5.04
N PRO A 98 3.33 -18.86 -5.90
CA PRO A 98 3.16 -20.31 -5.96
C PRO A 98 4.49 -20.99 -6.33
N GLY A 99 4.88 -22.02 -5.58
CA GLY A 99 6.16 -22.72 -5.80
C GLY A 99 6.26 -23.47 -7.13
N GLU A 100 5.14 -23.64 -7.84
CA GLU A 100 5.04 -24.28 -9.16
C GLU A 100 4.76 -23.29 -10.30
N GLY A 101 4.78 -21.99 -9.99
CA GLY A 101 4.69 -20.94 -11.01
C GLY A 101 5.89 -20.95 -11.94
N SER A 102 5.68 -20.47 -13.17
CA SER A 102 6.76 -20.21 -14.12
C SER A 102 6.65 -18.79 -14.65
N GLY A 103 7.78 -18.16 -14.92
CA GLY A 103 7.85 -16.77 -15.32
C GLY A 103 8.26 -15.84 -14.17
N ALA A 104 8.57 -14.61 -14.54
CA ALA A 104 8.94 -13.55 -13.61
C ALA A 104 7.68 -12.81 -13.14
N ILE A 105 7.45 -12.79 -11.84
CA ILE A 105 6.34 -12.02 -11.23
C ILE A 105 6.93 -10.71 -10.71
N SER A 106 6.27 -9.58 -10.96
CA SER A 106 6.80 -8.27 -10.56
C SER A 106 5.85 -7.49 -9.67
N PHE A 107 6.41 -6.70 -8.76
CA PHE A 107 5.73 -5.60 -8.09
C PHE A 107 6.37 -4.28 -8.50
N ILE A 108 5.55 -3.32 -8.91
CA ILE A 108 6.00 -2.10 -9.56
C ILE A 108 5.30 -0.89 -8.94
N LEU A 109 6.07 0.16 -8.64
CA LEU A 109 5.56 1.50 -8.38
C LEU A 109 6.00 2.43 -9.50
N LEU A 110 5.03 2.97 -10.24
CA LEU A 110 5.25 3.89 -11.35
C LEU A 110 5.09 5.35 -10.91
N ASN A 111 5.86 6.24 -11.55
CA ASN A 111 5.72 7.69 -11.38
C ASN A 111 4.68 8.31 -12.33
N ASN A 112 4.37 7.62 -13.42
CA ASN A 112 3.42 8.07 -14.43
C ASN A 112 2.62 6.89 -14.97
N TYR A 113 1.32 7.09 -15.11
CA TYR A 113 0.38 6.13 -15.67
C TYR A 113 -0.78 6.89 -16.37
N PRO A 114 -1.31 6.46 -17.54
CA PRO A 114 -0.94 5.27 -18.33
C PRO A 114 0.53 5.31 -18.76
N ALA A 115 1.12 4.14 -19.03
CA ALA A 115 2.54 4.08 -19.31
C ALA A 115 2.84 4.85 -20.60
N ALA A 116 3.72 5.84 -20.50
CA ALA A 116 4.29 6.44 -21.70
C ALA A 116 5.11 5.37 -22.45
N ALA A 117 5.49 5.65 -23.70
CA ALA A 117 6.36 4.76 -24.48
C ALA A 117 7.65 4.36 -23.73
N ASN A 118 8.06 5.14 -22.73
CA ASN A 118 9.01 4.75 -21.71
C ASN A 118 8.39 4.99 -20.32
N PRO A 119 7.98 3.94 -19.59
CA PRO A 119 7.41 4.12 -18.26
C PRO A 119 8.52 4.61 -17.29
N ASP A 120 8.16 5.47 -16.34
CA ASP A 120 9.08 5.94 -15.30
C ASP A 120 8.89 5.11 -14.03
N TRP A 121 9.80 4.14 -13.82
CA TRP A 121 9.72 3.17 -12.72
C TRP A 121 10.44 3.72 -11.49
N SER A 122 9.72 3.88 -10.39
CA SER A 122 10.34 4.21 -9.09
C SER A 122 10.89 2.97 -8.41
N VAL A 123 10.09 1.90 -8.39
CA VAL A 123 10.47 0.60 -7.83
C VAL A 123 10.03 -0.49 -8.81
N ALA A 124 10.93 -1.44 -9.05
CA ALA A 124 10.64 -2.68 -9.75
C ALA A 124 11.29 -3.82 -8.97
N THR A 125 10.49 -4.71 -8.40
CA THR A 125 10.99 -5.94 -7.78
C THR A 125 10.43 -7.12 -8.53
N THR A 126 11.32 -7.95 -9.04
CA THR A 126 10.97 -9.19 -9.74
C THR A 126 11.29 -10.38 -8.86
N MET A 127 10.42 -11.39 -8.90
CA MET A 127 10.48 -12.63 -8.15
C MET A 127 10.50 -13.79 -9.17
N ASP A 128 11.50 -14.65 -9.06
CA ASP A 128 11.80 -15.78 -9.94
C ASP A 128 12.09 -17.09 -9.17
#